data_AF-Q6YRH1-F1
#
_entry.id   AF-Q6YRH1-F1
#
_cell.length_a   1.000
_cell.length_b   1.000
_cell.length_c   1.000
_cell.angle_alpha   90.00
_cell.angle_beta   90.00
_cell.angle_gamma   90.00
#
_symmetry.space_group_name_H-M   'P 1'
#
loop_
_entity.id
_entity.type
_entity.pdbx_description
1 polymer ?
#
loop_
_entity_poly.entity_id
_entity_poly.type
_entity_poly.pdbx_seq_one_letter_code
_entity_poly.pdbx_strand_id
1 'polypeptide(L)'
;MKNQKQQQLTELKNQQQTQQTLVDNLLEQRRVLNQNQKEKQEELEKLAKEKDQLQTQENLQQQIFQLNQALNYVEANQKRIEELKTQKEYRKNQTELKNFKDFQLFLTDQKLAFEKQKKNLTIQFNHLKENKSLPHTKKQVTFKDVYGMETEKEELEDLLTYFRTNQSLINFDQVRPKGYLLYGPPGTGKTFLIKALCGEANVHFINLIPSKFRQKYIGEGEKEVEKVWQEAESHYKTIIFIDEIEGLENRNDSNISSGRSQCD
;
A
#
# COMPACT_ATOMS: atom_id res chain seq x y z
N MET A 1 -1.90 75.09 -53.22
CA MET A 1 -1.65 74.77 -51.79
C MET A 1 -2.66 73.81 -51.17
N LYS A 2 -3.99 74.01 -51.29
CA LYS A 2 -4.99 73.08 -50.70
C LYS A 2 -4.92 71.63 -51.25
N ASN A 3 -4.77 71.46 -52.57
CA ASN A 3 -4.73 70.14 -53.21
C ASN A 3 -3.51 69.29 -52.82
N GLN A 4 -2.31 69.90 -52.74
CA GLN A 4 -1.09 69.20 -52.30
C GLN A 4 -1.16 68.75 -50.84
N LYS A 5 -1.74 69.58 -49.94
CA LYS A 5 -1.98 69.18 -48.55
C LYS A 5 -2.98 68.04 -48.43
N GLN A 6 -3.99 68.01 -49.29
CA GLN A 6 -4.98 66.93 -49.34
C GLN A 6 -4.34 65.62 -49.82
N GLN A 7 -3.52 65.67 -50.87
CA GLN A 7 -2.76 64.51 -51.36
C GLN A 7 -1.83 63.94 -50.28
N GLN A 8 -1.03 64.80 -49.62
CA GLN A 8 -0.16 64.40 -48.51
C GLN A 8 -0.95 63.77 -47.35
N LEU A 9 -2.13 64.29 -47.02
CA LEU A 9 -2.98 63.73 -45.97
C LEU A 9 -3.50 62.32 -46.34
N THR A 10 -3.85 62.07 -47.60
CA THR A 10 -4.23 60.73 -48.07
C THR A 10 -3.07 59.75 -48.03
N GLU A 11 -1.86 60.18 -48.44
CA GLU A 11 -0.65 59.35 -48.33
C GLU A 11 -0.32 59.01 -46.88
N LEU A 12 -0.39 59.98 -45.96
CA LEU A 12 -0.12 59.75 -44.55
C LEU A 12 -1.13 58.77 -43.94
N LYS A 13 -2.41 58.88 -44.32
CA LYS A 13 -3.46 57.94 -43.89
C LYS A 13 -3.22 56.53 -44.43
N ASN A 14 -2.86 56.39 -45.70
CA ASN A 14 -2.52 55.10 -46.29
C ASN A 14 -1.28 54.48 -45.61
N GLN A 15 -0.26 55.27 -45.30
CA GLN A 15 0.91 54.80 -44.55
C GLN A 15 0.54 54.35 -43.14
N GLN A 16 -0.29 55.11 -42.42
CA GLN A 16 -0.82 54.72 -41.11
C GLN A 16 -1.60 53.40 -41.18
N GLN A 17 -2.46 53.25 -42.18
CA GLN A 17 -3.29 52.06 -42.36
C GLN A 17 -2.43 50.83 -42.71
N THR A 18 -1.36 51.02 -43.48
CA THR A 18 -0.37 49.98 -43.79
C THR A 18 0.43 49.59 -42.55
N GLN A 19 0.85 50.56 -41.72
CA GLN A 19 1.54 50.29 -40.46
C GLN A 19 0.62 49.55 -39.48
N GLN A 20 -0.66 49.91 -39.41
CA GLN A 20 -1.65 49.26 -38.55
C GLN A 20 -1.85 47.79 -38.95
N THR A 21 -2.02 47.50 -40.23
CA THR A 21 -2.13 46.12 -40.73
C THR A 21 -0.86 45.31 -40.48
N LEU A 22 0.32 45.93 -40.56
CA LEU A 22 1.59 45.28 -40.27
C LEU A 22 1.73 44.95 -38.77
N VAL A 23 1.29 45.84 -37.89
CA VAL A 23 1.20 45.60 -36.44
C VAL A 23 0.21 44.48 -36.13
N ASP A 24 -0.96 44.46 -36.75
CA ASP A 24 -1.97 43.42 -36.54
C ASP A 24 -1.45 42.03 -36.97
N ASN A 25 -0.75 41.95 -38.12
CA ASN A 25 -0.09 40.72 -38.57
C ASN A 25 1.01 40.26 -37.59
N LEU A 26 1.83 41.18 -37.06
CA LEU A 26 2.86 40.84 -36.08
C LEU A 26 2.26 40.38 -34.74
N LEU A 27 1.13 40.96 -34.33
CA LEU A 27 0.40 40.53 -33.13
C LEU A 27 -0.16 39.12 -33.30
N GLU A 28 -0.70 38.81 -34.48
CA GLU A 28 -1.21 37.47 -34.80
C GLU A 28 -0.08 36.44 -34.83
N GLN A 29 1.06 36.76 -35.47
CA GLN A 29 2.26 35.90 -35.45
C GLN A 29 2.76 35.66 -34.02
N ARG A 30 2.76 36.69 -33.17
CA ARG A 30 3.16 36.56 -31.75
C ARG A 30 2.21 35.64 -30.98
N ARG A 31 0.90 35.72 -31.23
CA ARG A 31 -0.10 34.82 -30.61
C ARG A 31 0.19 33.36 -30.97
N VAL A 32 0.38 33.08 -32.26
CA VAL A 32 0.68 31.72 -32.74
C VAL A 32 1.99 31.21 -32.13
N LEU A 33 3.04 32.04 -32.09
CA LEU A 33 4.32 31.68 -31.46
C LEU A 33 4.18 31.34 -29.98
N ASN A 34 3.43 32.13 -29.22
CA ASN A 34 3.18 31.87 -27.80
C ASN A 34 2.39 30.57 -27.59
N GLN A 35 1.43 30.29 -28.46
CA GLN A 35 0.66 29.06 -28.41
C GLN A 35 1.54 27.83 -28.69
N ASN A 36 2.37 27.88 -29.74
CA ASN A 36 3.32 26.82 -30.05
C ASN A 36 4.34 26.61 -28.92
N GLN A 37 4.80 27.68 -28.27
CA GLN A 37 5.70 27.58 -27.11
C GLN A 37 5.02 26.87 -25.93
N LYS A 38 3.74 27.18 -25.66
CA LYS A 38 2.98 26.54 -24.60
C LYS A 38 2.77 25.05 -24.87
N GLU A 39 2.36 24.69 -26.09
CA GLU A 39 2.18 23.28 -26.50
C GLU A 39 3.48 22.49 -26.35
N LYS A 40 4.61 23.08 -26.76
CA LYS A 40 5.93 22.48 -26.62
C LYS A 40 6.36 22.32 -25.16
N GLN A 41 6.00 23.25 -24.28
CA GLN A 41 6.23 23.11 -22.83
C GLN A 41 5.42 21.97 -22.23
N GLU A 42 4.13 21.86 -22.60
CA GLU A 42 3.26 20.76 -22.14
C GLU A 42 3.76 19.39 -22.61
N GLU A 43 4.27 19.31 -23.84
CA GLU A 43 4.90 18.10 -24.37
C GLU A 43 6.19 17.73 -23.62
N LEU A 44 7.03 18.72 -23.31
CA LEU A 44 8.27 18.53 -22.56
C LEU A 44 8.01 18.04 -21.13
N GLU A 45 6.96 18.54 -20.47
CA GLU A 45 6.52 18.06 -19.16
C GLU A 45 6.00 16.62 -19.20
N LYS A 46 5.30 16.22 -20.26
CA LYS A 46 4.85 14.82 -20.44
C LYS A 46 6.04 13.88 -20.62
N LEU A 47 6.99 14.27 -21.47
CA LEU A 47 8.22 13.50 -21.71
C LEU A 47 9.08 13.36 -20.44
N ALA A 48 9.15 14.40 -19.62
CA ALA A 48 9.86 14.33 -18.33
C ALA A 48 9.23 13.29 -17.39
N LYS A 49 7.90 13.30 -17.27
CA LYS A 49 7.15 12.32 -16.45
C LYS A 49 7.34 10.89 -16.95
N GLU A 50 7.32 10.68 -18.27
CA GLU A 50 7.55 9.37 -18.89
C GLU A 50 8.97 8.86 -18.62
N LYS A 51 9.96 9.75 -18.72
CA LYS A 51 11.36 9.42 -18.41
C LYS A 51 11.55 9.00 -16.95
N ASP A 52 10.94 9.72 -16.01
CA ASP A 52 11.01 9.38 -14.58
C ASP A 52 10.36 8.01 -14.28
N GLN A 53 9.26 7.70 -14.97
CA GLN A 53 8.61 6.39 -14.87
C GLN A 53 9.49 5.27 -15.41
N LEU A 54 10.12 5.47 -16.58
CA LEU A 54 11.05 4.51 -17.17
C LEU A 54 12.25 4.26 -16.26
N GLN A 55 12.84 5.31 -15.69
CA GLN A 55 13.95 5.19 -14.75
C GLN A 55 13.57 4.41 -13.48
N THR A 56 12.36 4.64 -12.97
CA THR A 56 11.80 3.88 -11.84
C THR A 56 11.61 2.41 -12.19
N GLN A 57 11.11 2.13 -13.40
CA GLN A 57 10.93 0.79 -13.91
C GLN A 57 12.26 0.04 -14.03
N GLU A 58 13.30 0.68 -14.58
CA GLU A 58 14.64 0.10 -14.70
C GLU A 58 15.24 -0.26 -13.34
N ASN A 59 15.11 0.63 -12.34
CA ASN A 59 15.60 0.37 -10.99
C ASN A 59 14.93 -0.86 -10.37
N LEU A 60 13.60 -0.98 -10.48
CA LEU A 60 12.89 -2.16 -9.99
C LEU A 60 13.30 -3.44 -10.70
N GLN A 61 13.55 -3.41 -12.01
CA GLN A 61 14.07 -4.57 -12.73
C GLN A 61 15.45 -5.00 -12.22
N GLN A 62 16.34 -4.04 -11.96
CA GLN A 62 17.66 -4.31 -11.41
C GLN A 62 17.57 -4.95 -10.02
N GLN A 63 16.69 -4.46 -9.15
CA GLN A 63 16.46 -5.04 -7.82
C GLN A 63 15.91 -6.47 -7.90
N ILE A 64 14.91 -6.71 -8.75
CA ILE A 64 14.36 -8.07 -8.98
C ILE A 64 15.45 -9.00 -9.51
N PHE A 65 16.30 -8.51 -10.41
CA PHE A 65 17.41 -9.28 -10.98
C PHE A 65 18.45 -9.67 -9.91
N GLN A 66 18.88 -8.72 -9.07
CA GLN A 66 19.80 -8.99 -7.96
C GLN A 66 19.22 -10.00 -6.98
N LEU A 67 17.94 -9.86 -6.65
CA LEU A 67 17.25 -10.76 -5.72
C LEU A 67 17.11 -12.18 -6.29
N ASN A 68 16.90 -12.33 -7.60
CA ASN A 68 16.92 -13.63 -8.26
C ASN A 68 18.30 -14.30 -8.20
N GLN A 69 19.39 -13.53 -8.34
CA GLN A 69 20.74 -14.07 -8.17
C GLN A 69 20.96 -14.56 -6.73
N ALA A 70 20.52 -13.80 -5.73
CA ALA A 70 20.60 -14.19 -4.33
C ALA A 70 19.78 -15.47 -4.04
N LEU A 71 18.56 -15.58 -4.58
CA LEU A 71 17.74 -16.79 -4.48
C LEU A 71 18.43 -18.00 -5.10
N ASN A 72 18.99 -17.86 -6.30
CA ASN A 72 19.74 -18.94 -6.96
C ASN A 72 20.94 -19.39 -6.12
N TYR A 73 21.64 -18.46 -5.48
CA TYR A 73 22.75 -18.78 -4.58
C TYR A 73 22.29 -19.57 -3.35
N VAL A 74 21.18 -19.16 -2.73
CA VAL A 74 20.58 -19.87 -1.59
C VAL A 74 20.16 -21.29 -2.00
N GLU A 75 19.51 -21.45 -3.16
CA GLU A 75 19.08 -22.77 -3.66
C GLU A 75 20.26 -23.69 -3.99
N ALA A 76 21.34 -23.15 -4.56
CA ALA A 76 22.56 -23.92 -4.82
C ALA A 76 23.19 -24.42 -3.50
N ASN A 77 23.23 -23.57 -2.47
CA ASN A 77 23.74 -23.96 -1.16
C ASN A 77 22.85 -25.02 -0.48
N GLN A 78 21.52 -24.91 -0.58
CA GLN A 78 20.60 -25.92 -0.08
C GLN A 78 20.87 -27.29 -0.71
N LYS A 79 21.03 -27.35 -2.04
CA LYS A 79 21.38 -28.60 -2.75
C LYS A 79 22.71 -29.16 -2.27
N ARG A 80 23.72 -28.31 -2.10
CA ARG A 80 25.05 -28.74 -1.65
C ARG A 80 25.04 -29.31 -0.23
N ILE A 81 24.24 -28.74 0.67
CA ILE A 81 24.07 -29.29 2.04
C ILE A 81 23.41 -30.66 1.99
N GLU A 82 22.39 -30.85 1.14
CA GLU A 82 21.74 -32.14 0.97
C GLU A 82 22.72 -33.19 0.41
N GLU A 83 23.55 -32.83 -0.57
CA GLU A 83 24.63 -33.68 -1.07
C GLU A 83 25.62 -34.05 0.05
N LEU A 84 26.07 -33.09 0.85
CA LEU A 84 27.02 -33.32 1.95
C LEU A 84 26.46 -34.26 3.03
N LYS A 85 25.18 -34.13 3.39
CA LYS A 85 24.51 -35.04 4.34
C LYS A 85 24.46 -36.50 3.86
N THR A 86 24.45 -36.73 2.55
CA THR A 86 24.42 -38.10 2.01
C THR A 86 25.77 -38.81 2.09
N GLN A 87 26.87 -38.08 2.27
CA GLN A 87 28.20 -38.65 2.34
C GLN A 87 28.40 -39.44 3.64
N LYS A 88 29.05 -40.61 3.53
CA LYS A 88 29.24 -41.57 4.63
C LYS A 88 30.03 -41.01 5.81
N GLU A 89 30.91 -40.06 5.56
CA GLU A 89 31.78 -39.40 6.55
C GLU A 89 30.98 -38.57 7.56
N TYR A 90 30.00 -37.79 7.09
CA TYR A 90 29.21 -36.88 7.93
C TYR A 90 28.03 -37.55 8.64
N ARG A 91 27.53 -38.69 8.14
CA ARG A 91 26.43 -39.43 8.78
C ARG A 91 26.74 -39.93 10.20
N LYS A 92 28.02 -40.09 10.54
CA LYS A 92 28.45 -40.58 11.87
C LYS A 92 28.77 -39.46 12.86
N ASN A 93 28.87 -38.21 12.39
CA ASN A 93 29.23 -37.06 13.22
C ASN A 93 27.97 -36.26 13.59
N GLN A 94 27.49 -36.45 14.83
CA GLN A 94 26.25 -35.81 15.31
C GLN A 94 26.34 -34.28 15.37
N THR A 95 27.52 -33.72 15.65
CA THR A 95 27.74 -32.27 15.71
C THR A 95 27.60 -31.64 14.33
N GLU A 96 28.19 -32.24 13.30
CA GLU A 96 28.08 -31.78 11.91
C GLU A 96 26.63 -31.86 11.41
N LEU A 97 25.92 -32.93 11.76
CA LEU A 97 24.51 -33.08 11.38
C LEU A 97 23.63 -31.99 11.98
N LYS A 98 23.91 -31.57 13.22
CA LYS A 98 23.23 -30.45 13.88
C LYS A 98 23.56 -29.12 13.19
N ASN A 99 24.84 -28.86 12.91
CA ASN A 99 25.28 -27.66 12.18
C ASN A 99 24.62 -27.54 10.81
N PHE A 100 24.51 -28.65 10.06
CA PHE A 100 23.80 -28.65 8.78
C PHE A 100 22.33 -28.33 8.92
N LYS A 101 21.66 -28.80 9.98
CA LYS A 101 20.25 -28.51 10.24
C LYS A 101 20.03 -27.03 10.58
N ASP A 102 20.89 -26.47 11.43
CA ASP A 102 20.83 -25.06 11.82
C ASP A 102 21.10 -24.14 10.62
N PHE A 103 22.09 -24.48 9.79
CA PHE A 103 22.37 -23.74 8.57
C PHE A 103 21.26 -23.89 7.52
N GLN A 104 20.60 -25.05 7.44
CA GLN A 104 19.44 -25.24 6.58
C GLN A 104 18.25 -24.37 7.00
N LEU A 105 18.01 -24.25 8.30
CA LEU A 105 16.96 -23.40 8.84
C LEU A 105 17.23 -21.93 8.45
N PHE A 106 18.46 -21.46 8.64
CA PHE A 106 18.89 -20.15 8.20
C PHE A 106 18.67 -19.89 6.70
N LEU A 107 19.07 -20.83 5.85
CA LEU A 107 18.85 -20.71 4.39
C LEU A 107 17.36 -20.72 4.03
N THR A 108 16.54 -21.44 4.78
CA THR A 108 15.08 -21.48 4.59
C THR A 108 14.45 -20.13 4.95
N ASP A 109 14.87 -19.52 6.06
CA ASP A 109 14.42 -18.19 6.47
C ASP A 109 14.85 -17.11 5.47
N GLN A 110 16.10 -17.18 4.99
CA GLN A 110 16.58 -16.28 3.93
C GLN A 110 15.78 -16.44 2.63
N LYS A 111 15.52 -17.68 2.21
CA LYS A 111 14.70 -17.94 1.03
C LYS A 111 13.30 -17.33 1.16
N LEU A 112 12.66 -17.52 2.31
CA LEU A 112 11.33 -16.96 2.58
C LEU A 112 11.34 -15.43 2.55
N ALA A 113 12.35 -14.79 3.15
CA ALA A 113 12.51 -13.33 3.13
C ALA A 113 12.69 -12.79 1.71
N PHE A 114 13.55 -13.43 0.91
CA PHE A 114 13.80 -13.03 -0.47
C PHE A 114 12.60 -13.28 -1.39
N GLU A 115 11.85 -14.37 -1.20
CA GLU A 115 10.61 -14.60 -1.97
C GLU A 115 9.53 -13.57 -1.64
N LYS A 116 9.35 -13.20 -0.36
CA LYS A 116 8.44 -12.12 0.04
C LYS A 116 8.84 -10.80 -0.61
N GLN A 117 10.12 -10.44 -0.55
CA GLN A 117 10.64 -9.20 -1.16
C GLN A 117 10.44 -9.21 -2.69
N LYS A 118 10.70 -10.35 -3.35
CA LYS A 118 10.52 -10.51 -4.79
C LYS A 118 9.06 -10.35 -5.20
N LYS A 119 8.13 -10.93 -4.44
CA LYS A 119 6.69 -10.80 -4.68
C LYS A 119 6.26 -9.34 -4.64
N ASN A 120 6.67 -8.61 -3.60
CA ASN A 120 6.34 -7.19 -3.46
C ASN A 120 6.91 -6.34 -4.60
N LEU A 121 8.17 -6.55 -4.97
CA LEU A 121 8.80 -5.84 -6.09
C LEU A 121 8.15 -6.18 -7.44
N THR A 122 7.75 -7.44 -7.65
CA THR A 122 7.06 -7.88 -8.88
C THR A 122 5.69 -7.24 -9.00
N ILE A 123 4.96 -7.11 -7.88
CA ILE A 123 3.68 -6.40 -7.83
C ILE A 123 3.88 -4.93 -8.24
N GLN A 124 4.85 -4.24 -7.63
CA GLN A 124 5.18 -2.84 -7.95
C GLN A 124 5.57 -2.68 -9.44
N PHE A 125 6.40 -3.59 -9.96
CA PHE A 125 6.85 -3.57 -11.35
C PHE A 125 5.70 -3.78 -12.34
N ASN A 126 4.79 -4.73 -12.07
CA ASN A 126 3.63 -4.99 -12.93
C ASN A 126 2.65 -3.81 -12.93
N HIS A 127 2.51 -3.10 -11.82
CA HIS A 127 1.69 -1.88 -11.75
C HIS A 127 2.24 -0.76 -12.63
N LEU A 128 3.56 -0.57 -12.63
CA LEU A 128 4.20 0.44 -13.50
C LEU A 128 4.08 0.07 -14.97
N LYS A 129 4.18 -1.22 -15.32
CA LYS A 129 4.12 -1.70 -16.70
C LYS A 129 2.73 -1.63 -17.34
N GLU A 130 1.66 -1.91 -16.59
CA GLU A 130 0.34 -2.02 -17.18
C GLU A 130 -0.38 -0.68 -17.38
N ASN A 131 0.18 0.46 -16.93
CA ASN A 131 -0.56 1.75 -16.78
C ASN A 131 -1.92 1.58 -16.07
N LYS A 132 -2.15 0.43 -15.43
CA LYS A 132 -3.24 0.21 -14.52
C LYS A 132 -2.79 0.82 -13.23
N SER A 133 -3.46 1.91 -12.87
CA SER A 133 -3.56 2.35 -11.48
C SER A 133 -3.51 1.14 -10.57
N LEU A 134 -2.63 1.17 -9.55
CA LEU A 134 -2.60 0.23 -8.42
C LEU A 134 -4.00 -0.36 -8.23
N PRO A 135 -4.19 -1.68 -8.21
CA PRO A 135 -5.49 -2.36 -8.22
C PRO A 135 -6.32 -1.68 -7.16
N HIS A 136 -7.23 -0.79 -7.56
CA HIS A 136 -7.60 0.39 -6.78
C HIS A 136 -7.26 0.16 -5.31
N THR A 137 -6.10 0.64 -4.84
CA THR A 137 -5.98 0.89 -3.40
C THR A 137 -7.03 1.95 -3.22
N LYS A 138 -8.25 1.48 -2.91
CA LYS A 138 -9.45 2.25 -2.63
C LYS A 138 -8.92 3.47 -1.92
N LYS A 139 -9.05 4.66 -2.53
CA LYS A 139 -8.44 5.91 -2.02
C LYS A 139 -8.51 5.84 -0.51
N GLN A 140 -7.37 5.63 0.14
CA GLN A 140 -7.41 5.17 1.53
C GLN A 140 -8.11 6.27 2.29
N VAL A 141 -9.19 5.93 2.98
CA VAL A 141 -9.89 6.87 3.83
C VAL A 141 -8.85 7.32 4.85
N THR A 142 -8.74 8.62 5.07
CA THR A 142 -7.84 9.21 6.06
C THR A 142 -8.65 9.98 7.09
N PHE A 143 -8.03 10.44 8.17
CA PHE A 143 -8.74 11.27 9.16
C PHE A 143 -9.31 12.57 8.57
N LYS A 144 -8.76 13.05 7.45
CA LYS A 144 -9.32 14.19 6.70
C LYS A 144 -10.69 13.91 6.10
N ASP A 145 -11.00 12.65 5.82
CA ASP A 145 -12.29 12.24 5.27
C ASP A 145 -13.34 11.97 6.37
N VAL A 146 -12.93 11.96 7.65
CA VAL A 146 -13.80 11.77 8.81
C VAL A 146 -14.18 13.13 9.40
N TYR A 147 -15.45 13.51 9.26
CA TYR A 147 -15.96 14.75 9.83
C TYR A 147 -16.36 14.55 11.31
N GLY A 148 -15.86 15.42 12.19
CA GLY A 148 -16.08 15.33 13.64
C GLY A 148 -15.22 14.26 14.32
N MET A 149 -15.68 13.78 15.48
CA MET A 149 -15.02 12.73 16.31
C MET A 149 -13.59 13.10 16.74
N GLU A 150 -13.37 14.37 17.11
CA GLU A 150 -12.03 14.87 17.39
C GLU A 150 -11.44 14.24 18.65
N THR A 151 -12.26 14.02 19.68
CA THR A 151 -11.87 13.33 20.91
C THR A 151 -11.46 11.88 20.63
N GLU A 152 -12.23 11.17 19.81
CA GLU A 152 -11.94 9.78 19.46
C GLU A 152 -10.71 9.66 18.56
N LYS A 153 -10.46 10.63 17.67
CA LYS A 153 -9.22 10.70 16.89
C LYS A 153 -8.02 10.92 17.81
N GLU A 154 -8.14 11.80 18.80
CA GLU A 154 -7.08 12.07 19.78
C GLU A 154 -6.75 10.81 20.61
N GLU A 155 -7.76 10.04 21.05
CA GLU A 155 -7.54 8.76 21.72
C GLU A 155 -6.85 7.70 20.83
N LEU A 156 -7.04 7.79 19.51
CA LEU A 156 -6.41 6.88 18.53
C LEU A 156 -5.02 7.34 18.06
N GLU A 157 -4.58 8.56 18.39
CA GLU A 157 -3.22 9.04 18.06
C GLU A 157 -2.12 8.21 18.72
N ASP A 158 -2.39 7.63 19.89
CA ASP A 158 -1.48 6.68 20.54
C ASP A 158 -1.19 5.47 19.65
N LEU A 159 -2.22 4.93 18.99
CA LEU A 159 -2.07 3.84 18.03
C LEU A 159 -1.32 4.28 16.79
N LEU A 160 -1.58 5.48 16.27
CA LEU A 160 -0.85 6.02 15.14
C LEU A 160 0.64 6.13 15.43
N THR A 161 0.96 6.68 16.61
CA THR A 161 2.33 6.82 17.08
C THR A 161 3.00 5.45 17.24
N TYR A 162 2.29 4.47 17.81
CA TYR A 162 2.77 3.09 17.91
C TYR A 162 3.07 2.47 16.53
N PHE A 163 2.17 2.63 15.55
CA PHE A 163 2.38 2.10 14.20
C PHE A 163 3.42 2.88 13.39
N ARG A 164 3.67 4.17 13.65
CA ARG A 164 4.69 4.97 12.96
C ARG A 164 6.09 4.77 13.54
N THR A 165 6.19 4.47 14.82
CA THR A 165 7.48 4.31 15.51
C THR A 165 8.21 3.03 15.06
N ASN A 166 9.52 3.12 14.87
CA ASN A 166 10.37 1.96 14.59
C ASN A 166 10.57 1.12 15.86
N GLN A 167 10.18 -0.15 15.81
CA GLN A 167 10.22 -1.11 16.92
C GLN A 167 11.65 -1.43 17.41
N SER A 168 12.69 -0.95 16.72
CA SER A 168 14.10 -1.09 17.10
C SER A 168 14.57 -0.09 18.17
N LEU A 169 13.72 0.86 18.56
CA LEU A 169 13.99 1.78 19.67
C LEU A 169 13.58 1.14 21.01
N ILE A 170 14.48 1.26 21.97
CA ILE A 170 14.55 0.54 23.26
C ILE A 170 13.21 0.63 24.03
N ASN A 171 12.75 -0.49 24.60
CA ASN A 171 11.53 -0.69 25.43
C ASN A 171 10.20 -1.02 24.71
N PHE A 172 10.20 -1.38 23.43
CA PHE A 172 8.97 -1.78 22.72
C PHE A 172 8.28 -3.03 23.31
N ASP A 173 9.04 -3.93 23.95
CA ASP A 173 8.54 -5.17 24.58
C ASP A 173 7.58 -4.94 25.76
N GLN A 174 7.48 -3.71 26.30
CA GLN A 174 6.55 -3.38 27.38
C GLN A 174 5.22 -2.81 26.89
N VAL A 175 5.09 -2.45 25.61
CA VAL A 175 3.85 -1.91 25.03
C VAL A 175 2.97 -3.08 24.61
N ARG A 176 2.19 -3.62 25.55
CA ARG A 176 1.15 -4.60 25.20
C ARG A 176 0.16 -3.96 24.22
N PRO A 177 -0.15 -4.60 23.07
CA PRO A 177 -1.19 -4.10 22.18
C PRO A 177 -2.50 -4.08 22.95
N LYS A 178 -3.03 -2.88 23.21
CA LYS A 178 -4.34 -2.69 23.84
C LYS A 178 -5.41 -3.06 22.80
N GLY A 179 -6.37 -3.88 23.20
CA GLY A 179 -7.60 -4.05 22.42
C GLY A 179 -8.45 -2.79 22.58
N TYR A 180 -8.96 -2.24 21.47
CA TYR A 180 -9.86 -1.09 21.46
C TYR A 180 -11.29 -1.58 21.22
N LEU A 181 -12.22 -1.15 22.07
CA LEU A 181 -13.65 -1.41 21.92
C LEU A 181 -14.34 -0.11 21.55
N LEU A 182 -14.90 -0.06 20.35
CA LEU A 182 -15.66 1.10 19.87
C LEU A 182 -17.14 0.85 20.14
N TYR A 183 -17.77 1.69 20.95
CA TYR A 183 -19.20 1.57 21.29
C TYR A 183 -19.98 2.84 20.97
N GLY A 184 -21.31 2.74 20.93
CA GLY A 184 -22.23 3.85 20.69
C GLY A 184 -23.27 3.55 19.60
N PRO A 185 -24.21 4.46 19.34
CA PRO A 185 -25.36 4.20 18.47
C PRO A 185 -24.96 3.87 17.03
N PRO A 186 -25.78 3.09 16.30
CA PRO A 186 -25.53 2.75 14.90
C PRO A 186 -25.51 4.03 14.04
N GLY A 187 -24.71 4.02 12.97
CA GLY A 187 -24.57 5.18 12.08
C GLY A 187 -23.58 6.25 12.53
N THR A 188 -22.93 6.10 13.69
CA THR A 188 -21.86 6.98 14.18
C THR A 188 -20.49 6.70 13.56
N GLY A 189 -20.42 6.07 12.38
CA GLY A 189 -19.17 5.99 11.61
C GLY A 189 -18.00 5.20 12.21
N LYS A 190 -18.19 4.35 13.24
CA LYS A 190 -17.10 3.57 13.89
C LYS A 190 -16.23 2.78 12.90
N THR A 191 -16.87 2.01 12.02
CA THR A 191 -16.19 1.25 10.96
C THR A 191 -15.46 2.16 9.97
N PHE A 192 -15.96 3.38 9.76
CA PHE A 192 -15.34 4.37 8.89
C PHE A 192 -14.12 5.03 9.55
N LEU A 193 -14.20 5.34 10.85
CA LEU A 193 -13.09 5.85 11.67
C LEU A 193 -11.91 4.87 11.69
N ILE A 194 -12.15 3.57 11.85
CA ILE A 194 -11.07 2.57 11.84
C ILE A 194 -10.43 2.41 10.47
N LYS A 195 -11.21 2.48 9.39
CA LYS A 195 -10.66 2.52 8.02
C LYS A 195 -9.77 3.75 7.82
N ALA A 196 -10.19 4.89 8.38
CA ALA A 196 -9.44 6.13 8.34
C ALA A 196 -8.10 6.02 9.11
N LEU A 197 -8.14 5.41 10.29
CA LEU A 197 -6.95 5.12 11.10
C LEU A 197 -5.96 4.23 10.34
N CYS A 198 -6.45 3.19 9.67
CA CYS A 198 -5.58 2.29 8.90
C CYS A 198 -4.89 3.00 7.74
N GLY A 199 -5.62 3.89 7.05
CA GLY A 199 -5.07 4.73 5.99
C GLY A 199 -4.00 5.71 6.50
N GLU A 200 -4.23 6.30 7.66
CA GLU A 200 -3.31 7.26 8.28
C GLU A 200 -2.03 6.58 8.85
N ALA A 201 -2.18 5.34 9.33
CA ALA A 201 -1.08 4.51 9.82
C ALA A 201 -0.33 3.73 8.72
N ASN A 202 -0.91 3.67 7.50
CA ASN A 202 -0.46 2.82 6.40
C ASN A 202 -0.29 1.34 6.82
N VAL A 203 -1.32 0.78 7.47
CA VAL A 203 -1.34 -0.60 7.97
C VAL A 203 -2.39 -1.42 7.23
N HIS A 204 -2.17 -2.74 7.16
CA HIS A 204 -3.12 -3.66 6.53
C HIS A 204 -4.41 -3.71 7.36
N PHE A 205 -5.57 -3.61 6.69
CA PHE A 205 -6.88 -3.60 7.34
C PHE A 205 -7.65 -4.87 6.99
N ILE A 206 -7.98 -5.67 8.01
CA ILE A 206 -8.82 -6.85 7.86
C ILE A 206 -10.15 -6.59 8.57
N ASN A 207 -11.25 -6.66 7.83
CA ASN A 207 -12.59 -6.56 8.39
C ASN A 207 -13.19 -7.96 8.62
N LEU A 208 -13.26 -8.36 9.89
CA LEU A 208 -13.85 -9.59 10.34
C LEU A 208 -15.30 -9.33 10.75
N ILE A 209 -16.25 -9.96 10.05
CA ILE A 209 -17.67 -9.89 10.41
C ILE A 209 -18.07 -11.27 10.95
N PRO A 210 -18.32 -11.45 12.27
CA PRO A 210 -18.63 -12.73 12.89
C PRO A 210 -19.79 -13.48 12.23
N SER A 211 -20.79 -12.75 11.72
CA SER A 211 -21.95 -13.33 11.04
C SER A 211 -21.59 -14.13 9.78
N LYS A 212 -20.43 -13.88 9.15
CA LYS A 212 -19.94 -14.63 7.99
C LYS A 212 -19.44 -16.04 8.33
N PHE A 213 -19.09 -16.31 9.59
CA PHE A 213 -18.59 -17.62 10.01
C PHE A 213 -19.72 -18.57 10.44
N ARG A 214 -20.98 -18.12 10.41
CA ARG A 214 -22.16 -18.97 10.65
C ARG A 214 -22.44 -19.86 9.44
N GLN A 215 -21.61 -20.89 9.26
CA GLN A 215 -21.79 -21.88 8.19
C GLN A 215 -22.53 -23.13 8.70
N LYS A 216 -23.15 -23.87 7.77
CA LYS A 216 -24.01 -25.03 8.09
C LYS A 216 -23.22 -26.23 8.62
N TYR A 217 -21.91 -26.27 8.39
CA TYR A 217 -21.03 -27.37 8.76
C TYR A 217 -20.06 -26.99 9.89
N ILE A 218 -19.86 -27.93 10.81
CA ILE A 218 -18.97 -27.77 11.97
C ILE A 218 -17.51 -27.72 11.46
N GLY A 219 -16.75 -26.70 11.89
CA GLY A 219 -15.32 -26.55 11.58
C GLY A 219 -14.97 -25.67 10.37
N GLU A 220 -15.94 -25.20 9.58
CA GLU A 220 -15.66 -24.26 8.49
C GLU A 220 -15.34 -22.85 9.01
N GLY A 221 -15.95 -22.44 10.13
CA GLY A 221 -15.66 -21.16 10.78
C GLY A 221 -14.23 -21.04 11.31
N GLU A 222 -13.69 -22.11 11.91
CA GLU A 222 -12.31 -22.15 12.43
C GLU A 222 -11.28 -21.99 11.31
N LYS A 223 -11.51 -22.64 10.17
CA LYS A 223 -10.63 -22.51 8.99
C LYS A 223 -10.59 -21.08 8.45
N GLU A 224 -11.70 -20.37 8.50
CA GLU A 224 -11.75 -18.98 8.04
C GLU A 224 -11.07 -18.02 9.03
N VAL A 225 -11.20 -18.25 10.34
CA VAL A 225 -10.43 -17.49 11.35
C VAL A 225 -8.93 -17.73 11.17
N GLU A 226 -8.53 -18.98 10.96
CA GLU A 226 -7.13 -19.34 10.68
C GLU A 226 -6.60 -18.63 9.42
N LYS A 227 -7.39 -18.57 8.34
CA LYS A 227 -7.02 -17.81 7.13
C LYS A 227 -6.82 -16.32 7.41
N VAL A 228 -7.72 -15.71 8.20
CA VAL A 228 -7.59 -14.30 8.60
C VAL A 228 -6.31 -14.08 9.39
N TRP A 229 -5.96 -15.02 10.27
CA TRP A 229 -4.73 -14.95 11.05
C TRP A 229 -3.48 -15.08 10.17
N GLN A 230 -3.46 -16.06 9.26
CA GLN A 230 -2.38 -16.24 8.29
C GLN A 230 -2.21 -15.02 7.37
N GLU A 231 -3.32 -14.40 6.95
CA GLU A 231 -3.29 -13.14 6.20
C GLU A 231 -2.65 -12.02 7.04
N ALA A 232 -3.04 -11.89 8.31
CA ALA A 232 -2.50 -10.89 9.21
C ALA A 232 -0.99 -11.06 9.45
N GLU A 233 -0.52 -12.30 9.65
CA GLU A 233 0.90 -12.63 9.84
C GLU A 233 1.75 -12.44 8.58
N SER A 234 1.13 -12.51 7.40
CA SER A 234 1.84 -12.27 6.14
C SER A 234 2.24 -10.81 5.92
N HIS A 235 1.63 -9.88 6.69
CA HIS A 235 1.87 -8.45 6.63
C HIS A 235 2.67 -7.97 7.85
N TYR A 236 3.48 -6.92 7.68
CA TYR A 236 4.33 -6.39 8.75
C TYR A 236 3.53 -5.69 9.87
N LYS A 237 2.45 -4.97 9.51
CA LYS A 237 1.57 -4.26 10.44
C LYS A 237 0.12 -4.45 9.99
N THR A 238 -0.73 -4.97 10.89
CA THR A 238 -2.12 -5.31 10.58
C THR A 238 -3.05 -4.89 11.71
N ILE A 239 -4.21 -4.32 11.35
CA ILE A 239 -5.35 -4.10 12.25
C ILE A 239 -6.46 -5.07 11.83
N ILE A 240 -6.86 -5.91 12.77
CA ILE A 240 -8.04 -6.79 12.63
C ILE A 240 -9.21 -6.07 13.31
N PHE A 241 -10.19 -5.65 12.53
CA PHE A 241 -11.40 -5.03 13.03
C PHE A 241 -12.53 -6.05 13.05
N ILE A 242 -13.13 -6.24 14.22
CA ILE A 242 -14.25 -7.16 14.42
C ILE A 242 -15.52 -6.31 14.49
N ASP A 243 -16.28 -6.26 13.40
CA ASP A 243 -17.55 -5.53 13.36
C ASP A 243 -18.68 -6.39 13.95
N GLU A 244 -19.73 -5.77 14.49
CA GLU A 244 -20.91 -6.49 15.01
C GLU A 244 -20.60 -7.61 16.04
N ILE A 245 -19.71 -7.35 17.00
CA ILE A 245 -19.34 -8.34 18.03
C ILE A 245 -20.55 -8.79 18.87
N GLU A 246 -21.60 -7.97 18.98
CA GLU A 246 -22.86 -8.34 19.63
C GLU A 246 -23.55 -9.55 18.95
N GLY A 247 -23.27 -9.82 17.67
CA GLY A 247 -23.74 -11.01 16.97
C GLY A 247 -23.00 -12.31 17.36
N LEU A 248 -21.97 -12.21 18.20
CA LEU A 248 -21.22 -13.31 18.80
C LEU A 248 -21.83 -13.68 20.17
N GLU A 249 -23.14 -13.87 20.24
CA GLU A 249 -23.80 -14.30 21.48
C GLU A 249 -23.34 -15.70 21.91
N ASN A 250 -22.98 -15.80 23.20
CA ASN A 250 -22.42 -16.96 23.88
C ASN A 250 -23.25 -18.24 23.65
N ARG A 251 -22.64 -19.25 23.02
CA ARG A 251 -23.17 -20.64 23.00
C ARG A 251 -22.74 -21.46 24.22
N ASN A 252 -22.46 -20.84 25.36
CA ASN A 252 -22.03 -21.57 26.55
C ASN A 252 -23.15 -21.85 27.57
N ASP A 253 -24.41 -21.54 27.26
CA ASP A 253 -25.52 -21.65 28.23
C ASP A 253 -26.58 -22.71 27.89
N SER A 254 -26.15 -23.95 27.57
CA SER A 254 -27.10 -25.06 27.52
C SER A 254 -26.52 -26.43 27.87
N ASN A 255 -25.73 -26.55 28.95
CA ASN A 255 -25.42 -27.87 29.53
C ASN A 255 -25.10 -27.90 31.04
N ILE A 256 -25.45 -26.88 31.83
CA ILE A 256 -25.36 -26.94 33.30
C ILE A 256 -26.68 -26.51 33.93
N SER A 257 -27.70 -27.36 33.80
CA SER A 257 -28.78 -27.44 34.78
C SER A 257 -29.37 -28.84 34.82
N SER A 258 -28.53 -29.81 35.17
CA SER A 258 -28.97 -31.12 35.66
C SER A 258 -28.52 -31.29 37.12
N GLY A 259 -29.46 -31.13 38.05
CA GLY A 259 -29.40 -31.79 39.36
C GLY A 259 -29.51 -30.89 40.60
N ARG A 260 -30.64 -31.07 41.30
CA ARG A 260 -30.91 -30.89 42.75
C ARG A 260 -31.13 -29.47 43.30
N SER A 261 -32.39 -29.14 43.60
CA SER A 261 -33.03 -29.42 44.91
C SER A 261 -34.36 -28.69 45.01
N GLN A 262 -35.48 -29.41 45.01
CA GLN A 262 -36.70 -28.94 45.67
C GLN A 262 -37.22 -30.08 46.55
N CYS A 263 -37.19 -29.79 47.84
CA CYS A 263 -37.77 -30.54 48.93
C CYS A 263 -39.30 -30.49 48.82
N ASP A 264 -39.94 -31.62 49.13
CA ASP A 264 -41.21 -31.61 49.87
C ASP A 264 -40.94 -31.28 51.34
#